data_AF-A0A8R2JPD8-F1
#
_entry.id   AF-A0A8R2JPD8-F1
#
_cell.length_a   1.000
_cell.length_b   1.000
_cell.length_c   1.000
_cell.angle_alpha   90.00
_cell.angle_beta   90.00
_cell.angle_gamma   90.00
#
_symmetry.space_group_name_H-M   'P 1'
#
loop_
_entity.id
_entity.type
_entity.pdbx_description
1 polymer ?
#
loop_
_entity_poly.entity_id
_entity_poly.type
_entity_poly.pdbx_seq_one_letter_code
_entity_poly.pdbx_strand_id
1 'polypeptide(L)'
;MYSAYRVLCSYRFFVRYRQSVNTRTDERPPPPSTMIRGSIVAAVLSLPPPSLLLLSLSLSLSLPLISGGSTALRRPVEIRAAVILPAESKFITTLSKVMPVLDIAVRDLYAKGILRETDVTFKFMQKDDKCEDIEAMRSGFELIINGRVDLFLGPTCDYGVDLVARMIKFWNAPLLTTGGFTNDFSLDKRDPKSKYFLLVRTGTLDFQDIADVVLSVLNRVFLGIRGRTYYSYMTLTATGKYLENNLVD
;
A
#
# COMPACT_ATOMS: atom_id res chain seq x y z
N MET A 1 -28.63 -39.43 -9.92
CA MET A 1 -29.40 -38.42 -9.18
C MET A 1 -28.38 -37.51 -8.49
N TYR A 2 -28.24 -36.25 -8.98
CA TYR A 2 -27.50 -35.06 -8.46
C TYR A 2 -26.12 -35.26 -7.79
N SER A 3 -24.95 -34.88 -8.33
CA SER A 3 -24.42 -33.62 -8.94
C SER A 3 -24.41 -32.38 -8.03
N ALA A 4 -23.23 -32.01 -7.50
CA ALA A 4 -22.72 -30.63 -7.37
C ALA A 4 -21.29 -30.62 -6.76
N TYR A 5 -20.24 -30.39 -7.54
CA TYR A 5 -19.57 -29.13 -7.93
C TYR A 5 -18.39 -28.72 -7.04
N ARG A 6 -17.21 -28.77 -7.67
CA ARG A 6 -15.91 -28.28 -7.21
C ARG A 6 -15.91 -26.75 -7.12
N VAL A 7 -15.34 -26.19 -6.05
CA VAL A 7 -14.96 -24.76 -5.97
C VAL A 7 -13.44 -24.67 -6.11
N LEU A 8 -12.99 -24.34 -7.31
CA LEU A 8 -11.62 -23.86 -7.57
C LEU A 8 -11.70 -22.33 -7.60
N CYS A 9 -11.18 -21.69 -6.56
CA CYS A 9 -11.07 -20.23 -6.49
C CYS A 9 -9.76 -19.81 -7.18
N SER A 10 -9.85 -19.24 -8.38
CA SER A 10 -8.74 -18.60 -9.08
C SER A 10 -8.90 -17.09 -8.96
N TYR A 11 -8.03 -16.44 -8.18
CA TYR A 11 -7.99 -14.99 -8.06
C TYR A 11 -7.30 -14.40 -9.30
N ARG A 12 -8.10 -14.01 -10.29
CA ARG A 12 -7.65 -13.22 -11.43
C ARG A 12 -8.13 -11.78 -11.21
N PHE A 13 -7.30 -10.96 -10.56
CA PHE A 13 -7.54 -9.52 -10.45
C PHE A 13 -7.35 -8.90 -11.85
N PHE A 14 -8.45 -8.54 -12.50
CA PHE A 14 -8.46 -7.74 -13.72
C PHE A 14 -9.39 -6.55 -13.49
N VAL A 15 -8.84 -5.42 -13.06
CA VAL A 15 -9.61 -4.18 -12.88
C VAL A 15 -9.79 -3.56 -14.27
N ARG A 16 -10.99 -3.75 -14.84
CA ARG A 16 -11.45 -3.03 -16.03
C ARG A 16 -12.02 -1.68 -15.55
N TYR A 17 -11.34 -0.58 -15.88
CA TYR A 17 -11.84 0.76 -15.57
C TYR A 17 -13.02 1.11 -16.50
N ARG A 18 -14.21 1.32 -15.93
CA ARG A 18 -15.38 1.87 -16.65
C ARG A 18 -15.40 3.37 -16.43
N GLN A 19 -15.08 4.15 -17.45
CA GLN A 19 -15.29 5.60 -17.42
C GLN A 19 -16.79 5.90 -17.36
N SER A 20 -17.24 6.54 -16.28
CA SER A 20 -18.55 7.17 -16.18
C SER A 20 -18.42 8.59 -16.70
N VAL A 21 -19.09 8.86 -17.81
CA VAL A 21 -19.30 10.21 -18.36
C VAL A 21 -20.26 10.92 -17.41
N ASN A 22 -19.80 11.99 -16.75
CA ASN A 22 -20.65 12.87 -15.97
C ASN A 22 -20.70 14.23 -16.68
N THR A 23 -21.90 14.63 -17.10
CA THR A 23 -22.21 15.92 -17.70
C THR A 23 -22.25 16.99 -16.60
N ARG A 24 -21.24 17.87 -16.58
CA ARG A 24 -21.29 19.15 -15.86
C ARG A 24 -20.75 20.22 -16.80
N THR A 25 -21.57 21.24 -17.05
CA THR A 25 -21.33 22.38 -17.93
C THR A 25 -20.06 23.14 -17.51
N ASP A 26 -19.14 23.28 -18.45
CA ASP A 26 -17.83 23.93 -18.35
C ASP A 26 -17.90 25.30 -19.02
N GLU A 27 -17.71 26.39 -18.28
CA GLU A 27 -17.24 27.65 -18.87
C GLU A 27 -15.75 27.76 -18.57
N ARG A 28 -14.94 27.34 -19.54
CA ARG A 28 -13.49 27.57 -19.56
C ARG A 28 -13.11 28.13 -20.94
N PRO A 29 -12.28 29.18 -21.02
CA PRO A 29 -11.95 29.83 -22.28
C PRO A 29 -11.17 28.90 -23.23
N PRO A 30 -11.30 29.09 -24.57
CA PRO A 30 -10.84 28.11 -25.54
C PRO A 30 -9.30 28.07 -25.66
N PRO A 31 -8.71 26.86 -25.81
CA PRO A 31 -7.30 26.72 -26.11
C PRO A 31 -6.99 27.06 -27.59
N PRO A 32 -5.76 27.53 -27.89
CA PRO A 32 -5.36 27.92 -29.23
C PRO A 32 -5.31 26.71 -30.18
N SER A 33 -5.84 26.91 -31.38
CA SER A 33 -5.83 25.98 -32.50
C SER A 33 -4.45 25.89 -33.14
N THR A 34 -3.85 24.69 -33.15
CA THR A 34 -3.15 24.08 -34.30
C THR A 34 -2.41 22.81 -33.88
N MET A 35 -2.90 21.64 -34.28
CA MET A 35 -2.03 20.65 -34.94
C MET A 35 -2.88 19.63 -35.70
N ILE A 36 -2.57 19.51 -36.98
CA ILE A 36 -3.28 18.75 -38.01
C ILE A 36 -3.14 17.24 -37.74
N ARG A 37 -4.26 16.54 -37.62
CA ARG A 37 -4.31 15.07 -37.53
C ARG A 37 -4.39 14.50 -38.95
N GLY A 38 -3.38 13.74 -39.35
CA GLY A 38 -3.34 13.04 -40.63
C GLY A 38 -4.47 12.01 -40.79
N SER A 39 -4.91 11.85 -42.04
CA SER A 39 -5.99 10.95 -42.46
C SER A 39 -5.63 9.48 -42.23
N ILE A 40 -6.53 8.72 -41.60
CA ILE A 40 -6.50 7.26 -41.57
C ILE A 40 -7.21 6.78 -42.84
N VAL A 41 -6.46 6.13 -43.73
CA VAL A 41 -6.99 5.44 -44.91
C VAL A 41 -7.66 4.14 -44.44
N ALA A 42 -8.97 4.03 -44.62
CA ALA A 42 -9.71 2.79 -44.40
C ALA A 42 -9.48 1.84 -45.58
N ALA A 43 -8.76 0.75 -45.36
CA ALA A 43 -8.64 -0.34 -46.32
C ALA A 43 -9.92 -1.19 -46.28
N VAL A 44 -10.71 -1.12 -47.36
CA VAL A 44 -11.83 -2.03 -47.61
C VAL A 44 -11.26 -3.37 -48.06
N LEU A 45 -11.33 -4.38 -47.20
CA LEU A 45 -11.06 -5.78 -47.57
C LEU A 45 -12.32 -6.35 -48.23
N SER A 46 -12.25 -6.58 -49.54
CA SER A 46 -13.26 -7.29 -50.31
C SER A 46 -13.27 -8.78 -49.92
N LEU A 47 -14.47 -9.32 -49.68
CA LEU A 47 -14.70 -10.75 -49.47
C LEU A 47 -14.49 -11.52 -50.80
N PRO A 48 -13.78 -12.67 -50.81
CA PRO A 48 -13.78 -13.58 -51.94
C PRO A 48 -15.01 -14.53 -51.93
N PRO A 49 -15.40 -15.09 -53.10
CA PRO A 49 -16.63 -15.86 -53.30
C PRO A 49 -16.66 -17.23 -52.59
N PRO A 50 -17.87 -17.81 -52.36
CA PRO A 50 -18.12 -18.88 -51.38
C PRO A 50 -17.69 -20.30 -51.78
N SER A 51 -16.98 -20.49 -52.89
CA SER A 51 -16.72 -21.81 -53.47
C SER A 51 -15.38 -22.47 -53.07
N LEU A 52 -14.57 -21.85 -52.20
CA LEU A 52 -13.26 -22.38 -51.78
C LEU A 52 -13.17 -22.87 -50.32
N LEU A 53 -14.27 -22.84 -49.56
CA LEU A 53 -14.30 -23.25 -48.15
C LEU A 53 -14.41 -24.77 -47.91
N LEU A 54 -14.60 -25.58 -48.95
CA LEU A 54 -14.80 -27.03 -48.81
C LEU A 54 -13.52 -27.87 -48.98
N LEU A 55 -12.42 -27.29 -49.43
CA LEU A 55 -11.15 -28.01 -49.64
C LEU A 55 -10.11 -27.85 -48.52
N SER A 56 -10.36 -27.00 -47.52
CA SER A 56 -9.47 -26.86 -46.35
C SER A 56 -9.84 -27.78 -45.18
N LEU A 57 -10.95 -28.52 -45.26
CA LEU A 57 -11.43 -29.38 -44.18
C LEU A 57 -10.86 -30.81 -44.18
N SER A 58 -10.13 -31.22 -45.22
CA SER A 58 -9.62 -32.60 -45.37
C SER A 58 -8.13 -32.77 -45.03
N LEU A 59 -7.42 -31.72 -44.60
CA LEU A 59 -6.00 -31.78 -44.26
C LEU A 59 -5.71 -31.40 -42.79
N SER A 60 -6.51 -31.90 -41.85
CA SER A 60 -6.26 -31.77 -40.41
C SER A 60 -6.27 -33.11 -39.66
N LEU A 61 -6.21 -34.23 -40.39
CA LEU A 61 -6.21 -35.56 -39.79
C LEU A 61 -4.82 -36.21 -39.81
N SER A 62 -3.87 -35.65 -39.05
CA SER A 62 -2.79 -36.39 -38.38
C SER A 62 -1.82 -35.44 -37.68
N LEU A 63 -2.15 -34.99 -36.46
CA LEU A 63 -1.12 -34.60 -35.49
C LEU A 63 -1.16 -35.62 -34.35
N PRO A 64 -0.08 -36.37 -34.09
CA PRO A 64 -0.03 -37.26 -32.94
C PRO A 64 -0.07 -36.42 -31.66
N LEU A 65 -0.97 -36.81 -30.75
CA LEU A 65 -1.12 -36.24 -29.42
C LEU A 65 0.12 -36.61 -28.60
N ILE A 66 1.17 -35.80 -28.70
CA ILE A 66 2.25 -35.79 -27.72
C ILE A 66 1.63 -35.26 -26.43
N SER A 67 1.41 -36.17 -25.48
CA SER A 67 1.17 -35.87 -24.07
C SER A 67 2.39 -35.17 -23.48
N GLY A 68 2.61 -33.92 -23.88
CA GLY A 68 3.52 -33.01 -23.22
C GLY A 68 2.89 -32.62 -21.90
N GLY A 69 3.17 -33.39 -20.85
CA GLY A 69 3.07 -32.90 -19.49
C GLY A 69 3.88 -31.62 -19.43
N SER A 70 3.19 -30.47 -19.51
CA SER A 70 3.81 -29.16 -19.41
C SER A 70 4.22 -28.99 -17.95
N THR A 71 5.39 -29.52 -17.59
CA THR A 71 6.13 -29.00 -16.45
C THR A 71 6.47 -27.56 -16.82
N ALA A 72 5.59 -26.65 -16.43
CA ALA A 72 5.80 -25.22 -16.63
C ALA A 72 7.16 -24.89 -16.02
N LEU A 73 8.15 -24.60 -16.87
CA LEU A 73 9.46 -24.10 -16.45
C LEU A 73 9.20 -22.79 -15.71
N ARG A 74 9.12 -22.86 -14.38
CA ARG A 74 8.83 -21.73 -13.52
C ARG A 74 10.01 -20.77 -13.65
N ARG A 75 9.83 -19.70 -14.41
CA ARG A 75 10.85 -18.66 -14.52
C ARG A 75 11.05 -18.03 -13.13
N PRO A 76 12.29 -17.82 -12.68
CA PRO A 76 12.56 -17.12 -11.44
C PRO A 76 11.91 -15.73 -11.46
N VAL A 77 11.24 -15.36 -10.38
CA VAL A 77 10.60 -14.05 -10.22
C VAL A 77 11.55 -13.12 -9.48
N GLU A 78 11.94 -12.02 -10.12
CA GLU A 78 12.67 -10.94 -9.44
C GLU A 78 11.67 -9.92 -8.87
N ILE A 79 11.74 -9.66 -7.57
CA ILE A 79 10.98 -8.61 -6.87
C ILE A 79 11.86 -7.37 -6.78
N ARG A 80 11.43 -6.28 -7.42
CA ARG A 80 12.15 -5.00 -7.43
C ARG A 80 11.58 -4.07 -6.38
N ALA A 81 12.22 -4.02 -5.22
CA ALA A 81 11.82 -3.16 -4.11
C ALA A 81 12.58 -1.83 -4.16
N ALA A 82 11.84 -0.73 -4.31
CA ALA A 82 12.36 0.61 -4.12
C ALA A 82 12.59 0.87 -2.62
N VAL A 83 13.74 1.40 -2.25
CA VAL A 83 14.06 1.78 -0.87
C VAL A 83 14.34 3.28 -0.86
N ILE A 84 13.43 4.06 -0.29
CA ILE A 84 13.54 5.53 -0.23
C ILE A 84 13.70 5.91 1.23
N LEU A 85 14.91 6.31 1.62
CA LEU A 85 15.26 6.64 3.00
C LEU A 85 16.42 7.64 3.01
N PRO A 86 16.61 8.41 4.10
CA PRO A 86 17.69 9.38 4.13
C PRO A 86 19.06 8.69 4.24
N ALA A 87 20.08 9.28 3.63
CA ALA A 87 21.46 8.80 3.70
C ALA A 87 22.21 9.31 4.94
N GLU A 88 21.85 10.48 5.45
CA GLU A 88 22.53 11.11 6.59
C GLU A 88 22.32 10.37 7.91
N SER A 89 23.41 10.10 8.65
CA SER A 89 23.39 9.32 9.89
C SER A 89 22.62 9.96 11.06
N LYS A 90 22.29 11.25 10.97
CA LYS A 90 21.51 11.99 11.97
C LYS A 90 20.09 11.42 12.14
N PHE A 91 19.56 10.76 11.11
CA PHE A 91 18.25 10.15 11.17
C PHE A 91 18.30 8.75 11.80
N ILE A 92 17.22 8.39 12.50
CA ILE A 92 17.10 7.09 13.15
C ILE A 92 17.06 5.94 12.13
N THR A 93 16.32 6.13 11.04
CA THR A 93 16.17 5.18 9.93
C THR A 93 16.90 5.73 8.72
N THR A 94 17.95 5.04 8.29
CA THR A 94 18.81 5.49 7.17
C THR A 94 19.14 4.33 6.26
N LEU A 95 19.52 4.62 5.02
CA LEU A 95 19.93 3.60 4.05
C LEU A 95 21.06 2.70 4.59
N SER A 96 22.08 3.29 5.22
CA SER A 96 23.22 2.54 5.76
C SER A 96 22.84 1.58 6.89
N LYS A 97 21.78 1.88 7.65
CA LYS A 97 21.26 1.00 8.71
C LYS A 97 20.28 -0.05 8.17
N VAL A 98 19.44 0.31 7.21
CA VAL A 98 18.33 -0.56 6.74
C VAL A 98 18.77 -1.58 5.69
N MET A 99 19.67 -1.21 4.76
CA MET A 99 20.08 -2.12 3.68
C MET A 99 20.69 -3.44 4.19
N PRO A 100 21.57 -3.45 5.22
CA PRO A 100 22.07 -4.70 5.80
C PRO A 100 20.96 -5.55 6.43
N VAL A 101 19.94 -4.93 7.02
CA VAL A 101 18.80 -5.63 7.63
C VAL A 101 17.95 -6.32 6.56
N LEU A 102 17.74 -5.68 5.41
CA LEU A 102 17.02 -6.28 4.29
C LEU A 102 17.78 -7.48 3.72
N ASP A 103 19.10 -7.39 3.59
CA ASP A 103 19.93 -8.51 3.16
C ASP A 103 19.86 -9.71 4.12
N ILE A 104 19.96 -9.44 5.43
CA ILE A 104 19.79 -10.48 6.47
C ILE A 104 18.39 -11.10 6.39
N ALA A 105 17.34 -10.30 6.20
CA ALA A 105 15.97 -10.80 6.10
C ALA A 105 15.78 -11.73 4.90
N VAL A 106 16.32 -11.38 3.73
CA VAL A 106 16.27 -12.24 2.53
C VAL A 106 17.02 -13.56 2.77
N ARG A 107 18.22 -13.49 3.35
CA ARG A 107 19.00 -14.70 3.70
C ARG A 107 18.26 -15.59 4.70
N ASP A 108 17.60 -15.02 5.69
CA ASP A 108 16.79 -15.76 6.67
C ASP A 108 15.58 -16.44 6.01
N LEU A 109 14.91 -15.78 5.05
CA LEU A 109 13.81 -16.39 4.29
C LEU A 109 14.26 -17.64 3.51
N TYR A 110 15.46 -17.60 2.92
CA TYR A 110 16.04 -18.75 2.21
C TYR A 110 16.51 -19.84 3.19
N ALA A 111 17.16 -19.48 4.28
CA ALA A 111 17.64 -20.43 5.29
C ALA A 111 16.47 -21.20 5.95
N LYS A 112 15.33 -20.54 6.16
CA LYS A 112 14.11 -21.17 6.68
C LYS A 112 13.33 -21.98 5.64
N GLY A 113 13.74 -21.95 4.37
CA GLY A 113 13.02 -22.60 3.28
C GLY A 113 11.65 -22.00 2.98
N ILE A 114 11.35 -20.79 3.46
CA ILE A 114 10.10 -20.07 3.16
C ILE A 114 10.07 -19.70 1.68
N LEU A 115 11.21 -19.24 1.15
CA LEU A 115 11.43 -18.99 -0.26
C LEU A 115 12.63 -19.80 -0.75
N ARG A 116 12.68 -20.05 -2.06
CA ARG A 116 13.84 -20.65 -2.73
C ARG A 116 14.48 -19.59 -3.61
N GLU A 117 15.80 -19.43 -3.50
CA GLU A 117 16.57 -18.49 -4.31
C GLU A 117 16.44 -18.77 -5.82
N THR A 118 16.23 -20.04 -6.20
CA THR A 118 15.97 -20.45 -7.59
C THR A 118 14.64 -19.96 -8.14
N ASP A 119 13.69 -19.60 -7.26
CA ASP A 119 12.31 -19.30 -7.64
C ASP A 119 11.98 -17.81 -7.46
N VAL A 120 12.54 -17.16 -6.44
CA VAL A 120 12.30 -15.75 -6.10
C VAL A 120 13.60 -15.07 -5.67
N THR A 121 13.93 -13.95 -6.31
CA THR A 121 15.07 -13.09 -5.98
C THR A 121 14.61 -11.67 -5.66
N PHE A 122 15.42 -10.93 -4.90
CA PHE A 122 15.12 -9.55 -4.52
C PHE A 122 16.18 -8.59 -5.06
N LYS A 123 15.72 -7.48 -5.63
CA LYS A 123 16.56 -6.37 -6.06
C LYS A 123 16.12 -5.09 -5.36
N PHE A 124 16.96 -4.63 -4.43
CA PHE A 124 16.73 -3.38 -3.70
C PHE A 124 17.32 -2.20 -4.46
N MET A 125 16.48 -1.23 -4.80
CA MET A 125 16.86 -0.01 -5.54
C MET A 125 16.76 1.18 -4.59
N GLN A 126 17.90 1.64 -4.09
CA GLN A 126 17.96 2.67 -3.06
C GLN A 126 18.02 4.09 -3.63
N LYS A 127 17.34 5.03 -2.97
CA LYS A 127 17.41 6.48 -3.23
C LYS A 127 17.38 7.26 -1.92
N ASP A 128 18.18 8.31 -1.87
CA ASP A 128 18.22 9.26 -0.74
C ASP A 128 17.11 10.30 -0.89
N ASP A 129 16.23 10.37 0.10
CA ASP A 129 15.17 11.38 0.18
C ASP A 129 15.57 12.60 1.00
N LYS A 130 16.74 12.59 1.67
CA LYS A 130 17.21 13.63 2.59
C LYS A 130 16.22 14.01 3.70
N CYS A 131 15.17 13.20 3.92
CA CYS A 131 14.00 13.54 4.73
C CYS A 131 13.30 14.84 4.26
N GLU A 132 13.40 15.19 2.98
CA GLU A 132 12.71 16.30 2.35
C GLU A 132 11.57 15.80 1.46
N ASP A 133 10.47 16.54 1.42
CA ASP A 133 9.23 16.16 0.76
C ASP A 133 9.40 16.03 -0.76
N ILE A 134 9.92 17.08 -1.41
CA ILE A 134 10.13 17.11 -2.86
C ILE A 134 11.17 16.07 -3.28
N GLU A 135 12.21 15.85 -2.47
CA GLU A 135 13.27 14.88 -2.73
C GLU A 135 12.78 13.43 -2.65
N ALA A 136 11.90 13.12 -1.70
CA ALA A 136 11.23 11.81 -1.63
C ALA A 136 10.42 11.53 -2.90
N MET A 137 9.64 12.51 -3.36
CA MET A 137 8.83 12.37 -4.57
C MET A 137 9.70 12.25 -5.83
N ARG A 138 10.74 13.08 -5.96
CA ARG A 138 11.71 13.00 -7.06
C ARG A 138 12.34 11.60 -7.12
N SER A 139 12.79 11.09 -5.97
CA SER A 139 13.36 9.75 -5.85
C SER A 139 12.38 8.65 -6.29
N GLY A 140 11.10 8.76 -5.89
CA GLY A 140 10.05 7.85 -6.34
C GLY A 140 9.87 7.84 -7.86
N PHE A 141 9.80 9.02 -8.49
CA PHE A 141 9.72 9.14 -9.95
C PHE A 141 10.94 8.58 -10.66
N GLU A 142 12.15 8.87 -10.18
CA GLU A 142 13.38 8.32 -10.76
C GLU A 142 13.38 6.79 -10.75
N LEU A 143 12.89 6.17 -9.69
CA LEU A 143 12.83 4.71 -9.59
C LEU A 143 11.84 4.11 -10.59
N ILE A 144 10.66 4.73 -10.75
CA ILE A 144 9.61 4.27 -11.67
C ILE A 144 10.00 4.48 -13.13
N ILE A 145 10.63 5.61 -13.46
CA ILE A 145 11.06 5.90 -14.83
C ILE A 145 12.21 4.96 -15.25
N ASN A 146 13.08 4.59 -14.30
CA ASN A 146 14.20 3.67 -14.55
C ASN A 146 13.79 2.18 -14.53
N GLY A 147 12.51 1.87 -14.36
CA GLY A 147 11.97 0.53 -14.57
C GLY A 147 10.84 0.16 -13.61
N ARG A 148 10.51 -1.14 -13.59
CA ARG A 148 9.45 -1.67 -12.73
C ARG A 148 9.84 -1.58 -11.26
N VAL A 149 8.90 -1.09 -10.45
CA VAL A 149 8.94 -1.15 -8.98
C VAL A 149 7.74 -1.98 -8.53
N ASP A 150 7.98 -2.98 -7.70
CA ASP A 150 6.94 -3.88 -7.19
C ASP A 150 6.46 -3.50 -5.79
N LEU A 151 7.33 -2.83 -5.03
CA LEU A 151 7.09 -2.43 -3.64
C LEU A 151 7.96 -1.22 -3.33
N PHE A 152 7.40 -0.25 -2.62
CA PHE A 152 8.16 0.82 -1.97
C PHE A 152 8.37 0.49 -0.50
N LEU A 153 9.61 0.63 -0.04
CA LEU A 153 10.04 0.55 1.35
C LEU A 153 10.50 1.94 1.78
N GLY A 154 9.83 2.53 2.77
CA GLY A 154 9.95 3.96 3.05
C GLY A 154 9.13 4.81 2.06
N PRO A 155 9.12 6.16 2.15
CA PRO A 155 9.89 7.04 3.05
C PRO A 155 9.51 6.89 4.52
N THR A 156 10.25 7.53 5.43
CA THR A 156 9.88 7.58 6.87
C THR A 156 9.43 8.93 7.38
N CYS A 157 9.77 10.02 6.70
CA CYS A 157 9.37 11.38 7.10
C CYS A 157 7.96 11.70 6.58
N ASP A 158 7.12 12.33 7.41
CA ASP A 158 5.67 12.45 7.17
C ASP A 158 5.32 13.04 5.81
N TYR A 159 5.96 14.15 5.42
CA TYR A 159 5.70 14.79 4.14
C TYR A 159 6.20 13.97 2.95
N GLY A 160 7.33 13.29 3.08
CA GLY A 160 7.82 12.36 2.07
C GLY A 160 6.87 11.19 1.87
N VAL A 161 6.38 10.60 2.98
CA VAL A 161 5.37 9.54 2.96
C VAL A 161 4.10 10.03 2.27
N ASP A 162 3.59 11.20 2.63
CA ASP A 162 2.37 11.77 2.04
C ASP A 162 2.45 11.85 0.51
N LEU A 163 3.54 12.43 0.02
CA LEU A 163 3.74 12.63 -1.41
C LEU A 163 3.84 11.30 -2.16
N VAL A 164 4.71 10.40 -1.74
CA VAL A 164 4.89 9.12 -2.44
C VAL A 164 3.62 8.26 -2.32
N ALA A 165 2.99 8.21 -1.15
CA ALA A 165 1.78 7.40 -0.89
C ALA A 165 0.54 7.86 -1.68
N ARG A 166 0.46 9.13 -2.09
CA ARG A 166 -0.61 9.58 -3.00
C ARG A 166 -0.39 9.12 -4.44
N MET A 167 0.87 8.88 -4.82
CA MET A 167 1.24 8.54 -6.18
C MET A 167 1.25 7.03 -6.45
N ILE A 168 1.60 6.21 -5.45
CA ILE A 168 1.71 4.75 -5.57
C ILE A 168 0.46 4.05 -6.12
N LYS A 169 -0.74 4.61 -5.94
CA LYS A 169 -1.98 4.07 -6.51
C LYS A 169 -2.01 4.12 -8.04
N PHE A 170 -1.29 5.07 -8.65
CA PHE A 170 -1.14 5.18 -10.09
C PHE A 170 -0.01 4.27 -10.61
N TRP A 171 0.99 4.01 -9.77
CA TRP A 171 2.08 3.08 -10.09
C TRP A 171 1.73 1.62 -9.80
N ASN A 172 0.63 1.37 -9.08
CA ASN A 172 0.17 0.05 -8.65
C ASN A 172 1.24 -0.76 -7.90
N ALA A 173 2.02 -0.08 -7.06
CA ALA A 173 3.09 -0.66 -6.25
C ALA A 173 2.90 -0.20 -4.81
N PRO A 174 2.53 -1.08 -3.85
CA PRO A 174 2.24 -0.67 -2.49
C PRO A 174 3.45 -0.03 -1.80
N LEU A 175 3.18 0.76 -0.77
CA LEU A 175 4.20 1.37 0.07
C LEU A 175 4.11 0.81 1.46
N LEU A 176 5.23 0.24 1.92
CA LEU A 176 5.41 -0.22 3.29
C LEU A 176 6.38 0.73 4.02
N THR A 177 5.93 1.31 5.12
CA THR A 177 6.77 2.21 5.91
C THR A 177 6.66 1.97 7.41
N THR A 178 7.76 2.21 8.12
CA THR A 178 7.80 2.26 9.58
C THR A 178 7.70 3.70 10.12
N GLY A 179 7.68 4.71 9.26
CA GLY A 179 7.47 6.11 9.63
C GLY A 179 6.05 6.57 9.30
N GLY A 180 5.85 7.89 9.14
CA GLY A 180 4.52 8.44 8.91
C GLY A 180 3.65 8.44 10.16
N PHE A 181 3.85 9.42 11.06
CA PHE A 181 3.16 9.51 12.36
C PHE A 181 1.88 10.36 12.31
N THR A 182 1.61 11.03 11.19
CA THR A 182 0.35 11.75 11.00
C THR A 182 -0.84 10.77 10.99
N ASN A 183 -1.89 11.09 11.76
CA ASN A 183 -3.10 10.26 11.87
C ASN A 183 -3.83 10.03 10.53
N ASP A 184 -3.67 10.93 9.55
CA ASP A 184 -4.21 10.76 8.19
C ASP A 184 -3.82 9.41 7.55
N PHE A 185 -2.67 8.83 7.94
CA PHE A 185 -2.24 7.52 7.46
C PHE A 185 -2.91 6.34 8.16
N SER A 186 -3.59 6.56 9.29
CA SER A 186 -4.31 5.56 10.09
C SER A 186 -5.82 5.52 9.80
N LEU A 187 -6.36 6.56 9.17
CA LEU A 187 -7.77 6.64 8.79
C LEU A 187 -8.19 5.46 7.88
N ASP A 188 -9.51 5.28 7.70
CA ASP A 188 -10.02 4.23 6.83
C ASP A 188 -9.55 4.42 5.38
N LYS A 189 -8.80 3.43 4.89
CA LYS A 189 -8.20 3.39 3.56
C LYS A 189 -8.72 2.22 2.74
N ARG A 190 -9.85 1.59 3.11
CA ARG A 190 -10.40 0.44 2.37
C ARG A 190 -10.99 0.80 1.01
N ASP A 191 -11.40 2.05 0.81
CA ASP A 191 -11.87 2.53 -0.50
C ASP A 191 -10.67 2.74 -1.46
N PRO A 192 -10.65 2.11 -2.65
CA PRO A 192 -9.65 2.37 -3.69
C PRO A 192 -9.48 3.84 -4.08
N LYS A 193 -10.50 4.69 -3.84
CA LYS A 193 -10.43 6.14 -4.08
C LYS A 193 -9.69 6.90 -2.99
N SER A 194 -9.46 6.29 -1.82
CA SER A 194 -8.73 6.90 -0.72
C SER A 194 -7.33 7.33 -1.14
N LYS A 195 -6.84 8.41 -0.54
CA LYS A 195 -5.52 9.00 -0.86
C LYS A 195 -4.39 7.99 -0.63
N TYR A 196 -4.52 7.15 0.39
CA TYR A 196 -3.47 6.25 0.87
C TYR A 196 -3.88 4.78 0.76
N PHE A 197 -4.74 4.40 -0.19
CA PHE A 197 -5.27 3.04 -0.34
C PHE A 197 -4.17 1.93 -0.34
N LEU A 198 -3.01 2.20 -0.95
CA LEU A 198 -1.89 1.25 -1.02
C LEU A 198 -0.79 1.50 0.02
N LEU A 199 -1.03 2.35 1.02
CA LEU A 199 -0.10 2.64 2.10
C LEU A 199 -0.33 1.69 3.28
N VAL A 200 0.67 0.87 3.55
CA VAL A 200 0.74 0.01 4.73
C VAL A 200 1.83 0.56 5.66
N ARG A 201 1.46 0.73 6.92
CA ARG A 201 2.38 1.19 7.95
C ARG A 201 2.57 0.09 8.97
N THR A 202 3.82 -0.28 9.22
CA THR A 202 4.21 -1.25 10.26
C THR A 202 4.80 -0.57 11.50
N GLY A 203 5.01 0.75 11.42
CA GLY A 203 5.54 1.59 12.50
C GLY A 203 4.55 1.87 13.62
N THR A 204 5.06 2.45 14.71
CA THR A 204 4.33 2.73 15.97
C THR A 204 3.25 3.79 15.81
N LEU A 205 2.29 3.79 16.74
CA LEU A 205 1.27 4.79 17.08
C LEU A 205 1.36 6.14 16.35
N ASP A 206 0.23 6.62 15.83
CA ASP A 206 0.17 7.98 15.29
C ASP A 206 0.10 9.04 16.41
N PHE A 207 0.21 10.32 16.03
CA PHE A 207 0.17 11.41 17.01
C PHE A 207 -1.15 11.49 17.80
N GLN A 208 -2.27 10.99 17.25
CA GLN A 208 -3.54 10.94 17.99
C GLN A 208 -3.51 9.82 19.02
N ASP A 209 -3.04 8.63 18.66
CA ASP A 209 -2.86 7.53 19.59
C ASP A 209 -1.96 7.94 20.78
N ILE A 210 -0.87 8.67 20.51
CA ILE A 210 0.02 9.17 21.56
C ILE A 210 -0.71 10.16 22.47
N ALA A 211 -1.48 11.08 21.90
CA ALA A 211 -2.29 12.03 22.67
C ALA A 211 -3.32 11.31 23.54
N ASP A 212 -3.98 10.27 23.01
CA ASP A 212 -4.96 9.47 23.74
C ASP A 212 -4.35 8.71 24.91
N VAL A 213 -3.11 8.21 24.75
CA VAL A 213 -2.36 7.61 25.85
C VAL A 213 -2.06 8.64 26.95
N VAL A 214 -1.58 9.84 26.58
CA VAL A 214 -1.30 10.91 27.55
C VAL A 214 -2.57 11.34 28.28
N LEU A 215 -3.68 11.55 27.56
CA LEU A 215 -4.98 11.89 28.14
C LEU A 215 -5.49 10.78 29.06
N SER A 216 -5.34 9.51 28.67
CA SER A 216 -5.72 8.37 29.49
C SER A 216 -4.95 8.31 30.80
N VAL A 217 -3.65 8.60 30.77
CA VAL A 217 -2.82 8.67 31.99
C VAL A 217 -3.24 9.85 32.86
N LEU A 218 -3.39 11.04 32.29
CA LEU A 218 -3.81 12.23 33.03
C LEU A 218 -5.18 12.03 33.69
N ASN A 219 -6.16 11.49 32.96
CA ASN A 219 -7.49 11.21 33.49
C ASN A 219 -7.44 10.22 34.67
N ARG A 220 -6.61 9.17 34.59
CA ARG A 220 -6.42 8.23 35.71
C ARG A 220 -5.82 8.92 36.94
N VAL A 221 -4.82 9.77 36.74
CA VAL A 221 -4.17 10.51 37.83
C VAL A 221 -5.12 11.52 38.47
N PHE A 222 -5.81 12.34 37.66
CA PHE A 222 -6.73 13.36 38.16
C PHE A 222 -7.96 12.76 38.85
N LEU A 223 -8.54 11.67 38.32
CA LEU A 223 -9.62 10.95 39.01
C LEU A 223 -9.12 10.33 40.32
N GLY A 224 -7.89 9.81 40.36
CA GLY A 224 -7.25 9.33 41.59
C GLY A 224 -7.07 10.42 42.64
N ILE A 225 -6.64 11.62 42.24
CA ILE A 225 -6.51 12.78 43.13
C ILE A 225 -7.88 13.22 43.63
N ARG A 226 -8.85 13.42 42.74
CA ARG A 226 -10.23 13.81 43.12
C ARG A 226 -10.86 12.78 44.06
N GLY A 227 -10.67 11.49 43.82
CA GLY A 227 -11.16 10.42 44.69
C GLY A 227 -10.55 10.45 46.08
N ARG A 228 -9.23 10.65 46.21
CA ARG A 228 -8.56 10.79 47.52
C ARG A 228 -9.00 12.05 48.26
N THR A 229 -9.11 13.19 47.58
CA THR A 229 -9.56 14.45 48.19
C THR A 229 -11.01 14.35 48.68
N TYR A 230 -11.89 13.76 47.86
CA TYR A 230 -13.30 13.53 48.24
C TYR A 230 -13.42 12.58 49.43
N TYR A 231 -12.68 11.47 49.42
CA TYR A 231 -12.67 10.52 50.54
C TYR A 231 -12.19 11.17 51.84
N SER A 232 -11.10 11.94 51.78
CA SER A 232 -10.56 12.67 52.94
C SER A 232 -11.53 13.71 53.49
N TYR A 233 -12.22 14.46 52.64
CA TYR A 233 -13.25 15.43 53.05
C TYR A 233 -14.43 14.74 53.74
N MET A 234 -14.91 13.62 53.18
CA MET A 234 -16.00 12.85 53.77
C MET A 234 -15.61 12.23 55.12
N THR A 235 -14.39 11.71 55.26
CA THR A 235 -13.93 11.17 56.55
C THR A 235 -13.85 12.27 57.60
N LEU A 236 -13.22 13.42 57.28
CA LEU A 236 -13.12 14.56 58.20
C LEU A 236 -14.52 15.05 58.64
N THR A 237 -15.46 15.16 57.70
CA THR A 237 -16.83 15.59 57.99
C THR A 237 -17.58 14.57 58.86
N ALA A 238 -17.40 13.27 58.62
CA ALA A 238 -17.99 12.21 59.43
C ALA A 238 -17.43 12.18 60.85
N THR A 239 -16.10 12.33 61.02
CA THR A 239 -15.48 12.48 62.35
C THR A 239 -15.91 13.75 63.06
N GLY A 240 -16.05 14.88 62.35
CA GLY A 240 -16.55 16.12 62.93
C GLY A 240 -17.95 15.97 63.52
N LYS A 241 -18.88 15.40 62.75
CA LYS A 241 -20.25 15.10 63.23
C LYS A 241 -20.28 14.11 64.39
N TYR A 242 -19.40 13.11 64.39
CA TYR A 242 -19.32 12.15 65.49
C TYR A 242 -18.84 12.81 66.79
N LEU A 243 -17.84 13.68 66.72
CA LEU A 243 -17.34 14.40 67.90
C LEU A 243 -18.35 15.43 68.42
N GLU A 244 -19.04 16.15 67.54
CA GLU A 244 -20.07 17.12 67.91
C GLU A 244 -21.24 16.45 68.65
N ASN A 245 -21.67 15.26 68.20
CA ASN A 245 -22.74 14.52 68.86
C ASN A 245 -22.36 13.93 70.24
N ASN A 246 -21.07 13.69 70.50
CA ASN A 246 -20.61 13.14 71.79
C ASN A 246 -20.21 14.23 72.81
N LEU A 247 -20.28 15.51 72.44
CA LEU A 247 -20.01 16.64 73.33
C LEU A 247 -21.29 17.30 73.89
N VAL A 248 -22.47 16.82 73.47
CA VAL A 248 -23.78 17.33 73.88
C VAL A 248 -24.48 16.42 74.90
N ASP A 249 -23.83 15.31 75.30
CA ASP A 249 -24.20 14.47 76.46
C ASP A 249 -23.27 14.76 77.65
#